data_AF-A0A8H8CR17-F1
#
_entry.id   AF-A0A8H8CR17-F1
#
_cell.length_a   1.000
_cell.length_b   1.000
_cell.length_c   1.000
_cell.angle_alpha   90.00
_cell.angle_beta   90.00
_cell.angle_gamma   90.00
#
_symmetry.space_group_name_H-M   'P 1'
#
loop_
_entity.id
_entity.type
_entity.pdbx_description
1 polymer ?
#
loop_
_entity_poly.entity_id
_entity_poly.type
_entity_poly.pdbx_seq_one_letter_code
_entity_poly.pdbx_strand_id
1 'polypeptide(L)'
;MSSYDQLHRQCRTLENLFDAKLTSYSQLASSIARPGQDIESSGSGERWRDLEIELDDLSSKLEEINDQLRALASNPELMSASMLRTIQRHRELQQDNMRELKRTKTNVKHALDQANLLSGVRNDIEYSLLMFKSRSPPNLQTLFL
;
A
#
# COMPACT_ATOMS: atom_id res chain seq x y z
N MET A 1 18.62 -32.59 -4.37
CA MET A 1 18.61 -31.19 -4.83
C MET A 1 18.23 -30.36 -3.62
N SER A 2 19.22 -29.62 -3.15
CA SER A 2 19.51 -29.36 -1.73
C SER A 2 18.47 -28.45 -1.11
N SER A 3 18.15 -28.61 0.18
CA SER A 3 17.21 -27.73 0.92
C SER A 3 17.42 -26.24 0.62
N TYR A 4 18.68 -25.82 0.44
CA TYR A 4 19.06 -24.49 -0.03
C TYR A 4 18.44 -24.08 -1.37
N ASP A 5 18.49 -24.94 -2.40
CA ASP A 5 18.00 -24.61 -3.74
C ASP A 5 16.49 -24.36 -3.74
N GLN A 6 15.75 -25.10 -2.90
CA GLN A 6 14.31 -24.94 -2.73
C GLN A 6 13.99 -23.60 -2.04
N LEU A 7 14.64 -23.33 -0.91
CA LEU A 7 14.46 -22.08 -0.15
C LEU A 7 14.87 -20.86 -0.96
N HIS A 8 15.98 -20.93 -1.69
CA HIS A 8 16.46 -19.85 -2.54
C HIS A 8 15.46 -19.52 -3.66
N ARG A 9 14.90 -20.54 -4.32
CA ARG A 9 13.85 -20.33 -5.34
C ARG A 9 12.59 -19.73 -4.72
N GLN A 10 12.14 -20.26 -3.58
CA GLN A 10 10.97 -19.73 -2.87
C GLN A 10 11.16 -18.28 -2.44
N CYS A 11 12.32 -17.94 -1.88
CA CYS A 11 12.70 -16.57 -1.50
C CYS A 11 12.56 -15.63 -2.69
N ARG A 12 13.17 -15.98 -3.83
CA ARG A 12 13.11 -15.16 -5.05
C ARG A 12 11.69 -14.98 -5.59
N THR A 13 10.86 -16.03 -5.53
CA THR A 13 9.45 -15.95 -5.93
C THR A 13 8.66 -15.02 -5.03
N LEU A 14 8.83 -15.14 -3.71
CA LEU A 14 8.16 -14.27 -2.73
C LEU A 14 8.64 -12.83 -2.85
N GLU A 15 9.92 -12.58 -3.09
CA GLU A 15 10.48 -11.24 -3.31
C GLU A 15 9.85 -10.55 -4.52
N ASN A 16 9.75 -11.26 -5.65
CA ASN A 16 9.11 -10.74 -6.85
C ASN A 16 7.62 -10.44 -6.64
N LEU A 17 6.92 -11.32 -5.92
CA LEU A 17 5.50 -11.12 -5.62
C LEU A 17 5.29 -9.93 -4.69
N PHE A 18 6.13 -9.80 -3.66
CA PHE A 18 6.13 -8.68 -2.74
C PHE A 18 6.36 -7.35 -3.47
N ASP A 19 7.37 -7.28 -4.34
CA ASP A 19 7.69 -6.06 -5.10
C ASP A 19 6.54 -5.62 -6.05
N ALA A 20 5.92 -6.58 -6.75
CA ALA A 20 4.77 -6.32 -7.60
C ALA A 20 3.57 -5.77 -6.82
N LYS A 21 3.31 -6.35 -5.63
CA LYS A 21 2.24 -5.91 -4.73
C LYS A 21 2.54 -4.54 -4.12
N LEU A 22 3.78 -4.29 -3.73
CA LEU A 22 4.22 -3.02 -3.16
C LEU A 22 4.09 -1.89 -4.17
N THR A 23 4.44 -2.16 -5.43
CA THR A 23 4.24 -1.23 -6.54
C THR A 23 2.76 -0.88 -6.71
N SER A 24 1.88 -1.89 -6.70
CA SER A 24 0.43 -1.70 -6.81
C SER A 24 -0.14 -0.89 -5.64
N TYR A 25 0.32 -1.16 -4.42
CA TYR A 25 -0.07 -0.45 -3.21
C TYR A 25 0.39 1.02 -3.24
N SER A 26 1.61 1.30 -3.70
CA SER A 26 2.15 2.66 -3.87
C SER A 26 1.40 3.46 -4.94
N GLN A 27 0.99 2.82 -6.04
CA GLN A 27 0.16 3.44 -7.07
C GLN A 27 -1.23 3.82 -6.53
N LEU A 28 -1.84 2.95 -5.71
CA LEU A 28 -3.12 3.26 -5.07
C LEU A 28 -2.99 4.44 -4.10
N ALA A 29 -1.92 4.48 -3.30
CA ALA A 29 -1.60 5.63 -2.43
C ALA A 29 -1.59 6.94 -3.23
N SER A 30 -0.94 6.91 -4.39
CA SER A 30 -0.83 8.05 -5.30
C SER A 30 -2.18 8.43 -5.93
N SER A 31 -3.09 7.48 -6.11
CA SER A 31 -4.45 7.75 -6.61
C SER A 31 -5.35 8.36 -5.53
N ILE A 32 -5.27 7.87 -4.29
CA ILE A 32 -6.04 8.38 -3.14
C ILE A 32 -5.67 9.85 -2.85
N ALA A 33 -4.39 10.19 -2.99
CA ALA A 33 -3.92 11.56 -2.79
C ALA A 33 -4.40 12.58 -3.85
N ARG A 34 -5.02 12.13 -4.95
CA ARG A 34 -5.46 13.04 -6.02
C ARG A 34 -6.81 13.69 -5.68
N PRO A 35 -6.88 15.03 -5.55
CA PRO A 35 -8.13 15.72 -5.24
C PRO A 35 -9.12 15.59 -6.41
N GLY A 36 -10.36 15.20 -6.11
CA GLY A 36 -11.47 15.12 -7.06
C GLY A 36 -11.89 13.71 -7.50
N GLN A 37 -11.18 12.66 -7.06
CA GLN A 37 -11.69 11.29 -7.18
C GLN A 37 -12.57 10.95 -5.98
N ASP A 38 -13.84 10.61 -6.24
CA ASP A 38 -14.74 10.10 -5.21
C ASP A 38 -14.22 8.74 -4.72
N ILE A 39 -13.52 8.75 -3.59
CA ILE A 39 -12.91 7.56 -2.97
C ILE A 39 -13.98 6.52 -2.60
N GLU A 40 -15.20 6.98 -2.28
CA GLU A 40 -16.34 6.09 -2.00
C GLU A 40 -16.92 5.44 -3.27
N SER A 41 -16.90 6.14 -4.41
CA SER A 41 -17.47 5.64 -5.67
C SER A 41 -16.53 4.71 -6.46
N SER A 42 -15.24 4.68 -6.08
CA SER A 42 -14.19 3.96 -6.82
C SER A 42 -13.89 2.54 -6.29
N GLY A 43 -14.51 2.11 -5.18
CA GLY A 43 -14.21 0.82 -4.53
C GLY A 43 -12.75 0.68 -4.05
N SER A 44 -11.97 1.76 -4.09
CA SER A 44 -10.54 1.79 -3.79
C SER A 44 -10.26 1.88 -2.28
N GLY A 45 -11.24 2.34 -1.49
CA GLY A 45 -11.15 2.47 -0.03
C GLY A 45 -11.03 1.15 0.75
N GLU A 46 -11.43 0.01 0.18
CA GLU A 46 -11.21 -1.31 0.79
C GLU A 46 -9.99 -2.02 0.19
N ARG A 47 -9.75 -1.84 -1.11
CA ARG A 47 -8.67 -2.50 -1.85
C ARG A 47 -7.27 -2.17 -1.33
N TRP A 48 -7.06 -0.99 -0.75
CA TRP A 48 -5.75 -0.66 -0.16
C TRP A 48 -5.49 -1.44 1.13
N ARG A 49 -6.53 -1.70 1.95
CA ARG A 49 -6.37 -2.51 3.17
C ARG A 49 -6.04 -3.96 2.84
N ASP A 50 -6.73 -4.53 1.85
CA ASP A 50 -6.47 -5.91 1.43
C ASP A 50 -5.02 -6.07 0.95
N LEU A 51 -4.53 -5.13 0.13
CA LEU A 51 -3.14 -5.14 -0.32
C LEU A 51 -2.15 -4.93 0.82
N GLU A 52 -2.49 -4.12 1.82
CA GLU A 52 -1.64 -3.93 2.99
C GLU A 52 -1.51 -5.23 3.80
N ILE A 53 -2.63 -5.93 4.03
CA ILE A 53 -2.67 -7.22 4.72
C ILE A 53 -1.87 -8.26 3.93
N GLU A 54 -2.08 -8.35 2.61
CA GLU A 54 -1.32 -9.25 1.74
C GLU A 54 0.19 -8.95 1.77
N LEU A 55 0.59 -7.68 1.81
CA LEU A 55 1.99 -7.28 1.92
C LEU A 55 2.59 -7.67 3.27
N ASP A 56 1.86 -7.51 4.36
CA ASP A 56 2.31 -7.94 5.69
C ASP A 56 2.49 -9.46 5.74
N ASP A 57 1.52 -10.24 5.22
CA ASP A 57 1.59 -11.69 5.11
C ASP A 57 2.79 -12.16 4.27
N LEU A 58 3.02 -11.52 3.12
CA LEU A 58 4.17 -11.81 2.27
C LEU A 58 5.48 -11.46 2.97
N SER A 59 5.50 -10.37 3.74
CA SER A 59 6.67 -9.94 4.51
C SER A 59 7.03 -10.97 5.58
N SER A 60 6.05 -11.45 6.34
CA SER A 60 6.24 -12.49 7.35
C SER A 60 6.74 -13.80 6.74
N LYS A 61 6.19 -14.22 5.60
CA LYS A 61 6.68 -15.41 4.88
C LYS A 61 8.10 -15.24 4.37
N LEU A 62 8.46 -14.05 3.87
CA LEU A 62 9.82 -13.73 3.47
C LEU A 62 10.81 -13.77 4.63
N GLU A 63 10.39 -13.32 5.82
CA GLU A 63 11.18 -13.38 7.03
C GLU A 63 11.47 -14.82 7.43
N GLU A 64 10.44 -15.67 7.45
CA GLU A 64 10.60 -17.09 7.75
C GLU A 64 11.60 -17.78 6.80
N ILE A 65 11.47 -17.57 5.49
CA ILE A 65 12.39 -18.15 4.50
C ILE A 65 13.81 -17.59 4.67
N ASN A 66 13.95 -16.29 4.93
CA ASN A 66 15.27 -15.69 5.20
C ASN A 66 15.92 -16.25 6.46
N ASP A 67 15.15 -16.54 7.51
CA ASP A 67 15.66 -17.16 8.73
C ASP A 67 16.08 -18.61 8.52
N GLN A 68 15.34 -19.37 7.71
CA GLN A 68 15.75 -20.72 7.30
C GLN A 68 17.04 -20.68 6.47
N LEU A 69 17.17 -19.75 5.53
CA LEU A 69 18.41 -19.53 4.76
C LEU A 69 19.57 -19.12 5.67
N ARG A 70 19.34 -18.27 6.68
CA ARG A 70 20.36 -17.91 7.69
C ARG A 70 20.80 -19.11 8.51
N ALA A 71 19.90 -19.99 8.91
CA ALA A 71 20.22 -21.20 9.64
C ALA A 71 21.09 -22.16 8.80
N LEU A 72 20.93 -22.16 7.48
CA LEU A 72 21.86 -22.86 6.60
C LEU A 72 23.24 -22.16 6.57
N ALA A 73 23.25 -20.82 6.45
CA ALA A 73 24.48 -20.03 6.43
C ALA A 73 25.30 -20.11 7.73
N SER A 74 24.71 -20.51 8.86
CA SER A 74 25.43 -20.69 10.12
C SER A 74 26.35 -21.92 10.13
N ASN A 75 26.30 -22.76 9.08
CA ASN A 75 27.23 -23.87 8.87
C ASN A 75 28.04 -23.64 7.57
N PRO A 76 29.04 -22.73 7.57
CA PRO A 76 29.73 -22.30 6.35
C PRO A 76 30.49 -23.44 5.65
N GLU A 77 30.95 -24.45 6.37
CA GLU A 77 31.68 -25.60 5.81
C GLU A 77 30.83 -26.44 4.83
N LEU A 78 29.51 -26.36 4.95
CA LEU A 78 28.55 -27.03 4.08
C LEU A 78 28.11 -26.14 2.90
N MET A 79 28.62 -24.90 2.81
CA MET A 79 28.18 -23.90 1.85
C MET A 79 29.33 -23.27 1.07
N SER A 80 29.11 -23.00 -0.21
CA SER A 80 30.04 -22.24 -1.02
C SER A 80 29.96 -20.74 -0.70
N ALA A 81 31.06 -20.03 -0.91
CA ALA A 81 31.13 -18.58 -0.74
C ALA A 81 30.12 -17.82 -1.63
N SER A 82 29.71 -18.39 -2.78
CA SER A 82 28.64 -17.79 -3.59
C SER A 82 27.28 -17.88 -2.91
N MET A 83 26.93 -19.05 -2.35
CA MET A 83 25.66 -19.24 -1.65
C MET A 83 25.54 -18.35 -0.41
N LEU A 84 26.62 -18.23 0.39
CA LEU A 84 26.65 -17.34 1.56
C LEU A 84 26.43 -15.87 1.17
N ARG A 85 27.06 -15.40 0.09
CA ARG A 85 26.83 -14.03 -0.43
C ARG A 85 25.40 -13.83 -0.90
N THR A 86 24.81 -14.82 -1.58
CA THR A 86 23.41 -14.76 -2.01
C THR A 86 22.46 -14.64 -0.81
N ILE A 87 22.67 -15.44 0.25
CA ILE A 87 21.85 -15.37 1.47
C ILE A 87 21.99 -13.98 2.13
N GLN A 88 23.20 -13.46 2.21
CA GLN A 88 23.44 -12.12 2.74
C GLN A 88 22.69 -11.05 1.93
N ARG A 89 22.67 -11.17 0.60
CA ARG A 89 21.93 -10.27 -0.29
C ARG A 89 20.41 -10.33 -0.07
N HIS A 90 19.83 -11.52 0.12
CA HIS A 90 18.40 -11.66 0.41
C HIS A 90 18.00 -10.93 1.70
N ARG A 91 18.85 -11.00 2.73
CA ARG A 91 18.62 -10.26 3.99
C ARG A 91 18.62 -8.76 3.80
N GLU A 92 19.57 -8.23 3.02
CA GLU A 92 19.66 -6.81 2.72
C GLU A 92 18.42 -6.34 1.96
N LEU A 93 18.01 -7.10 0.93
CA LEU A 93 16.83 -6.81 0.14
C LEU A 93 15.55 -6.84 0.98
N GLN A 94 15.41 -7.82 1.88
CA GLN A 94 14.27 -7.90 2.79
C GLN A 94 14.19 -6.67 3.71
N GLN A 95 15.33 -6.20 4.23
CA GLN A 95 15.36 -4.98 5.05
C GLN A 95 14.99 -3.73 4.25
N ASP A 96 15.47 -3.62 3.01
CA ASP A 96 15.08 -2.54 2.09
C ASP A 96 13.56 -2.56 1.82
N ASN A 97 13.03 -3.73 1.50
CA ASN A 97 11.60 -3.96 1.27
C ASN A 97 10.75 -3.55 2.49
N MET A 98 11.18 -3.88 3.71
CA MET A 98 10.48 -3.50 4.93
C MET A 98 10.51 -1.98 5.17
N ARG A 99 11.65 -1.32 4.91
CA ARG A 99 11.76 0.15 4.97
C ARG A 99 10.81 0.81 3.98
N GLU A 100 10.76 0.29 2.76
CA GLU A 100 9.91 0.82 1.70
C GLU A 100 8.42 0.61 2.00
N LEU A 101 8.04 -0.57 2.50
CA LEU A 101 6.67 -0.85 2.92
C LEU A 101 6.22 0.13 4.02
N LYS A 102 7.04 0.33 5.05
CA LYS A 102 6.75 1.28 6.14
C LYS A 102 6.56 2.71 5.62
N ARG A 103 7.44 3.15 4.71
CA ARG A 103 7.32 4.45 4.05
C ARG A 103 6.01 4.56 3.27
N THR A 104 5.68 3.53 2.48
CA THR A 104 4.47 3.52 1.66
C THR A 104 3.20 3.53 2.50
N LYS A 105 3.14 2.74 3.58
CA LYS A 105 2.03 2.78 4.56
C LYS A 105 1.82 4.17 5.16
N THR A 106 2.92 4.84 5.49
CA THR A 106 2.89 6.22 6.02
C THR A 106 2.31 7.18 4.98
N ASN A 107 2.74 7.07 3.71
CA ASN A 107 2.19 7.87 2.61
C ASN A 107 0.70 7.61 2.36
N VAL A 108 0.26 6.34 2.40
CA VAL A 108 -1.15 5.96 2.26
C VAL A 108 -1.98 6.59 3.38
N LYS A 109 -1.53 6.47 4.62
CA LYS A 109 -2.21 7.10 5.77
C LYS A 109 -2.36 8.61 5.58
N HIS A 110 -1.28 9.30 5.20
CA HIS A 110 -1.33 10.74 4.93
C HIS A 110 -2.30 11.09 3.80
N ALA A 111 -2.34 10.29 2.72
CA ALA A 111 -3.26 10.49 1.61
C ALA A 111 -4.73 10.32 2.05
N LEU A 112 -5.01 9.31 2.89
CA LEU A 112 -6.36 9.08 3.45
C LEU A 112 -6.78 10.22 4.39
N ASP A 113 -5.89 10.67 5.28
CA ASP A 113 -6.16 11.77 6.19
C ASP A 113 -6.48 13.06 5.40
N GLN A 114 -5.72 13.36 4.35
CA GLN A 114 -5.97 14.49 3.46
C GLN A 114 -7.32 14.36 2.73
N ALA A 115 -7.63 13.18 2.20
CA ALA A 115 -8.89 12.94 1.52
C ALA A 115 -10.10 13.11 2.46
N ASN A 116 -10.02 12.63 3.69
CA ASN A 116 -11.07 12.78 4.69
C ASN A 116 -11.32 14.25 5.06
N LEU A 117 -10.25 15.03 5.24
CA LEU A 117 -10.35 16.47 5.50
C LEU A 117 -11.02 17.21 4.33
N LEU A 118 -10.63 16.90 3.08
CA LEU A 118 -11.22 17.51 1.89
C LEU A 118 -12.69 17.12 1.69
N SER A 119 -13.07 15.88 2.01
CA SER A 119 -14.46 15.43 1.99
C SER A 119 -15.32 16.23 2.98
N GLY A 120 -14.84 16.41 4.22
CA GLY A 120 -15.52 17.24 5.23
C GLY A 120 -15.74 18.67 4.76
N VAL A 121 -14.70 19.33 4.22
CA VAL A 121 -14.81 20.69 3.67
C VAL A 121 -15.78 20.76 2.49
N ARG A 122 -15.74 19.78 1.58
CA ARG A 122 -16.66 19.74 0.43
C ARG A 122 -18.11 19.62 0.88
N ASN A 123 -18.38 18.75 1.86
CA ASN A 123 -19.71 18.58 2.42
C ASN A 123 -20.21 19.88 3.07
N ASP A 124 -19.38 20.56 3.86
CA ASP A 124 -19.74 21.83 4.49
C ASP A 124 -20.04 22.94 3.45
N ILE A 125 -19.25 22.99 2.37
CA ILE A 125 -19.48 23.90 1.24
C ILE A 125 -20.80 23.57 0.55
N GLU A 126 -21.09 22.29 0.29
CA GLU A 126 -22.32 21.85 -0.35
C GLU A 126 -23.55 22.14 0.51
N TYR A 127 -23.51 21.84 1.82
CA TYR A 127 -24.55 22.23 2.76
C TYR A 127 -24.76 23.74 2.79
N SER A 128 -23.68 24.52 2.81
CA SER A 128 -23.75 25.99 2.80
C SER A 128 -24.37 26.52 1.49
N LEU A 129 -23.99 25.94 0.35
CA LEU A 129 -24.56 26.28 -0.96
C LEU A 129 -26.03 25.89 -1.07
N LEU A 130 -26.42 24.71 -0.57
CA LEU A 130 -27.82 24.26 -0.54
C LEU A 130 -28.67 25.18 0.35
N MET A 131 -28.17 25.56 1.52
CA MET A 131 -28.83 26.52 2.40
C MET A 131 -28.98 27.90 1.76
N PHE A 132 -27.97 28.35 1.00
CA PHE A 132 -28.05 29.61 0.24
C PHE A 132 -29.05 29.53 -0.93
N LYS A 133 -29.03 28.43 -1.70
CA LYS A 133 -29.95 28.18 -2.83
C LYS A 133 -31.41 28.14 -2.36
N SER A 134 -31.66 27.57 -1.18
CA SER A 134 -32.98 27.47 -0.56
C SER A 134 -33.51 28.81 -0.02
N ARG A 135 -32.63 29.82 0.16
CA ARG A 135 -32.99 31.18 0.60
C ARG A 135 -33.24 32.15 -0.56
N SER A 136 -33.05 31.75 -1.83
CA SER A 136 -33.50 32.56 -2.96
C SER A 136 -35.04 32.50 -3.07
N PRO A 137 -35.75 33.63 -2.99
CA PRO A 137 -37.20 33.64 -3.15
C PRO A 137 -37.58 33.22 -4.59
N PRO A 138 -38.70 32.52 -4.81
CA PRO A 138 -39.20 32.28 -6.15
C PRO A 138 -39.49 33.64 -6.81
N ASN A 139 -38.99 33.82 -8.04
CA ASN A 139 -39.28 34.98 -8.87
C ASN A 139 -40.79 35.22 -8.91
N LEU A 140 -41.25 36.32 -8.32
CA LEU A 140 -42.62 36.83 -8.43
C LEU A 140 -42.83 37.43 -9.82
N GLN A 141 -42.87 36.59 -10.86
CA GLN A 141 -43.43 36.96 -12.17
C GLN A 141 -44.91 36.52 -12.28
N THR A 142 -45.69 36.79 -11.23
CA THR A 142 -47.13 36.54 -11.26
C THR A 142 -47.87 37.63 -10.51
N LEU A 143 -47.70 38.88 -10.92
CA LEU A 143 -48.64 39.96 -10.63
C LEU A 143 -48.35 41.11 -11.58
N PHE A 144 -49.00 41.13 -12.73
CA PHE A 144 -49.67 42.30 -13.29
C PHE A 144 -50.48 41.81 -14.51
N LEU A 145 -51.76 41.55 -14.23
CA LEU A 145 -52.87 41.73 -15.16
C LEU A 145 -53.01 43.23 -15.47
#